data_AF-A0A2G6G4Q2-F1
#
_entry.id   AF-A0A2G6G4Q2-F1
#
_cell.length_a   1.000
_cell.length_b   1.000
_cell.length_c   1.000
_cell.angle_alpha   90.00
_cell.angle_beta   90.00
_cell.angle_gamma   90.00
#
_symmetry.space_group_name_H-M   'P 1'
#
loop_
_entity.id
_entity.type
_entity.pdbx_description
1 polymer ?
#
loop_
_entity_poly.entity_id
_entity_poly.type
_entity_poly.pdbx_seq_one_letter_code
_entity_poly.pdbx_strand_id
1 'polypeptide(L)'
;MPASHVLHVAASPDAPVTQWGEEFARGLGRAVGSVAEGRGDAADRALDLPLGAPGEPAALPADWLRALRPVAMGPLLDTLSITTVGLHTPQHMRRRAEALNLSGFKVADDPEGRPGQSLALAEDSVLGTVVLAGEAARASGLLVANAVRPFAHTGFAGAVFQLGCGLMDRDTKLRLHRGVRPSVDTPLCAGCGSCLGACIFDAIKIRGGRAAIDHELCVGCGSCMTACHLAGISPRREGGVAAFQRGVAEAAEAA
;
A
#
# COMPACT_ATOMS: atom_id res chain seq x y z
N MET A 1 15.23 20.11 5.02
CA MET A 1 14.60 18.86 4.57
C MET A 1 15.38 18.37 3.35
N PRO A 2 15.77 17.09 3.25
CA PRO A 2 16.28 16.57 1.98
C PRO A 2 15.18 16.73 0.93
N ALA A 3 15.49 17.34 -0.22
CA ALA A 3 14.47 17.56 -1.24
C ALA A 3 13.97 16.20 -1.76
N SER A 4 12.66 15.98 -1.69
CA SER A 4 11.94 14.91 -2.37
C SER A 4 11.79 15.28 -3.84
N HIS A 5 12.12 14.35 -4.73
CA HIS A 5 12.03 14.56 -6.17
C HIS A 5 10.95 13.64 -6.73
N VAL A 6 9.93 14.22 -7.37
CA VAL A 6 8.94 13.44 -8.12
C VAL A 6 9.44 13.28 -9.54
N LEU A 7 9.74 12.04 -9.93
CA LEU A 7 10.14 11.70 -11.29
C LEU A 7 8.93 11.20 -12.07
N HIS A 8 8.50 11.96 -13.08
CA HIS A 8 7.48 11.52 -14.02
C HIS A 8 8.14 10.82 -15.21
N VAL A 9 7.92 9.51 -15.31
CA VAL A 9 8.39 8.69 -16.43
C VAL A 9 7.16 8.08 -17.10
N ALA A 10 6.92 8.44 -18.35
CA ALA A 10 5.84 7.91 -19.16
C ALA A 10 6.38 7.41 -20.49
N ALA A 11 5.77 6.34 -21.00
CA ALA A 11 5.89 5.98 -22.41
C ALA A 11 5.21 7.07 -23.26
N SER A 12 5.70 7.25 -24.49
CA SER A 12 5.06 8.10 -25.48
C SER A 12 3.64 7.61 -25.73
N PRO A 13 2.63 8.51 -25.77
CA PRO A 13 1.27 8.12 -26.12
C PRO A 13 1.17 7.55 -27.55
N ASP A 14 2.14 7.87 -28.41
CA ASP A 14 2.21 7.41 -29.80
C ASP A 14 2.94 6.06 -29.97
N ALA A 15 3.59 5.56 -28.92
CA ALA A 15 4.30 4.29 -28.98
C ALA A 15 3.31 3.10 -28.89
N PRO A 16 3.55 2.03 -29.66
CA PRO A 16 2.84 0.77 -29.45
C PRO A 16 2.94 0.31 -27.99
N VAL A 17 1.85 -0.22 -27.42
CA VAL A 17 1.83 -0.73 -26.03
C VAL A 17 2.93 -1.77 -25.79
N THR A 18 3.32 -2.52 -26.82
CA THR A 18 4.43 -3.50 -26.76
C THR A 18 5.80 -2.87 -26.54
N GLN A 19 5.96 -1.57 -26.79
CA GLN A 19 7.21 -0.81 -26.62
C GLN A 19 7.23 0.02 -25.33
N TRP A 20 6.12 0.09 -24.60
CA TRP A 20 6.02 0.93 -23.39
C TRP A 20 7.05 0.55 -22.32
N GLY A 21 7.38 -0.73 -22.17
CA GLY A 21 8.40 -1.18 -21.22
C GLY A 21 9.81 -0.65 -21.55
N GLU A 22 10.19 -0.63 -22.84
CA GLU A 22 11.47 -0.10 -23.29
C GLU A 22 11.55 1.43 -23.18
N GLU A 23 10.45 2.12 -23.51
CA GLU A 23 10.38 3.57 -23.36
C GLU A 23 10.40 4.00 -21.89
N PHE A 24 9.68 3.28 -21.03
CA PHE A 24 9.73 3.48 -19.59
C PHE A 24 11.15 3.28 -19.07
N ALA A 25 11.83 2.19 -19.44
CA ALA A 25 13.21 1.94 -19.03
C ALA A 25 14.16 3.09 -19.41
N ARG A 26 14.03 3.58 -20.65
CA ARG A 26 14.85 4.68 -21.16
C ARG A 26 14.56 6.00 -20.45
N GLY A 27 13.29 6.30 -20.19
CA GLY A 27 12.87 7.47 -19.45
C GLY A 27 13.32 7.43 -17.99
N LEU A 28 13.22 6.27 -17.35
CA LEU A 28 13.64 6.04 -15.98
C LEU A 28 15.16 6.23 -15.83
N GLY A 29 15.95 5.67 -16.74
CA GLY A 29 17.42 5.84 -16.71
C GLY A 29 17.83 7.32 -16.78
N ARG A 30 17.17 8.13 -17.65
CA ARG A 30 17.41 9.58 -17.72
C ARG A 30 16.99 10.30 -16.44
N ALA A 31 15.78 10.00 -15.97
CA ALA A 31 15.20 10.63 -14.79
C ALA A 31 16.04 10.35 -13.54
N VAL A 32 16.44 9.11 -13.31
CA VAL A 32 17.28 8.77 -12.16
C VAL A 32 18.70 9.29 -12.32
N GLY A 33 19.27 9.28 -13.54
CA GLY A 33 20.56 9.93 -13.80
C GLY A 33 20.58 11.39 -13.33
N SER A 34 19.52 12.15 -13.64
CA SER A 34 19.38 13.55 -13.20
C SER A 34 19.20 13.76 -11.69
N VAL A 35 18.82 12.72 -10.93
CA VAL A 35 18.65 12.77 -9.47
C VAL A 35 19.84 12.16 -8.72
N ALA A 36 20.60 11.28 -9.39
CA ALA A 36 21.78 10.62 -8.82
C ALA A 36 23.02 11.54 -8.79
N GLU A 37 23.08 12.56 -9.65
CA GLU A 37 24.13 13.59 -9.60
C GLU A 37 24.04 14.39 -8.28
N GLY A 38 24.87 13.99 -7.30
CA GLY A 38 25.11 14.75 -6.07
C GLY A 38 24.65 14.13 -4.73
N ARG A 39 24.20 12.86 -4.68
CA ARG A 39 23.71 12.27 -3.41
C ARG A 39 24.11 10.80 -3.17
N GLY A 40 25.09 10.60 -2.28
CA GLY A 40 25.36 9.35 -1.56
C GLY A 40 25.69 8.12 -2.43
N ASP A 41 26.02 7.01 -1.77
CA ASP A 41 26.19 5.72 -2.44
C ASP A 41 24.81 5.18 -2.86
N ALA A 42 24.60 5.03 -4.17
CA ALA A 42 23.34 4.52 -4.72
C ALA A 42 23.01 3.10 -4.22
N ALA A 43 24.03 2.34 -3.76
CA ALA A 43 23.93 0.97 -3.26
C ALA A 43 22.97 0.77 -2.06
N ASP A 44 22.63 1.83 -1.33
CA ASP A 44 21.78 1.73 -0.12
C ASP A 44 20.37 2.33 -0.32
N ARG A 45 19.89 2.43 -1.56
CA ARG A 45 18.52 2.88 -1.87
C ARG A 45 17.59 1.70 -2.04
N ALA A 46 16.50 1.65 -1.28
CA ALA A 46 15.51 0.58 -1.39
C ALA A 46 14.46 0.89 -2.48
N LEU A 47 13.99 -0.17 -3.14
CA LEU A 47 12.87 -0.11 -4.08
C LEU A 47 11.65 -0.73 -3.42
N ASP A 48 10.67 0.11 -3.12
CA ASP A 48 9.36 -0.34 -2.70
C ASP A 48 8.53 -0.76 -3.91
N LEU A 49 8.09 -2.01 -3.88
CA LEU A 49 7.38 -2.68 -4.96
C LEU A 49 6.20 -3.49 -4.42
N PRO A 50 4.96 -2.96 -4.53
CA PRO A 50 3.79 -3.67 -4.07
C PRO A 50 3.57 -4.98 -4.83
N LEU A 51 3.65 -6.11 -4.15
CA LEU A 51 3.41 -7.41 -4.79
C LEU A 51 1.91 -7.69 -4.99
N GLY A 52 1.04 -7.00 -4.24
CA GLY A 52 -0.42 -7.17 -4.29
C GLY A 52 -0.92 -8.35 -3.45
N ALA A 53 -2.24 -8.42 -3.28
CA ALA A 53 -2.91 -9.49 -2.51
C ALA A 53 -2.81 -10.86 -3.24
N PRO A 54 -3.10 -12.03 -2.60
CA PRO A 54 -3.03 -13.32 -3.27
C PRO A 54 -4.20 -13.38 -4.26
N GLY A 55 -3.94 -13.82 -5.49
CA GLY A 55 -4.95 -13.81 -6.56
C GLY A 55 -5.08 -12.47 -7.29
N GLU A 56 -4.43 -11.40 -6.82
CA GLU A 56 -4.26 -10.18 -7.60
C GLU A 56 -2.98 -10.27 -8.45
N PRO A 57 -2.93 -9.62 -9.63
CA PRO A 57 -1.68 -9.49 -10.39
C PRO A 57 -0.65 -8.64 -9.61
N ALA A 58 0.64 -8.85 -9.90
CA ALA A 58 1.69 -7.97 -9.38
C ALA A 58 1.41 -6.52 -9.82
N ALA A 59 1.80 -5.54 -8.99
CA ALA A 59 1.45 -4.15 -9.29
C ALA A 59 2.11 -3.62 -10.57
N LEU A 60 3.25 -4.20 -10.99
CA LEU A 60 3.94 -3.80 -12.22
C LEU A 60 4.23 -5.01 -13.12
N PRO A 61 4.16 -4.84 -14.45
CA PRO A 61 4.58 -5.85 -15.42
C PRO A 61 6.07 -6.23 -15.26
N ALA A 62 6.41 -7.49 -15.56
CA ALA A 62 7.75 -8.03 -15.31
C ALA A 62 8.87 -7.30 -16.09
N ASP A 63 8.57 -6.76 -17.27
CA ASP A 63 9.47 -5.92 -18.06
C ASP A 63 9.75 -4.56 -17.38
N TRP A 64 8.76 -3.95 -16.73
CA TRP A 64 8.94 -2.73 -15.95
C TRP A 64 9.78 -2.99 -14.70
N LEU A 65 9.57 -4.14 -14.04
CA LEU A 65 10.41 -4.57 -12.91
C LEU A 65 11.87 -4.73 -13.30
N ARG A 66 12.14 -5.34 -14.47
CA ARG A 66 13.49 -5.46 -15.02
C ARG A 66 14.13 -4.10 -15.30
N ALA A 67 13.34 -3.13 -15.76
CA ALA A 67 13.82 -1.77 -16.01
C ALA A 67 14.18 -0.99 -14.72
N LEU A 68 13.48 -1.26 -13.62
CA LEU A 68 13.73 -0.63 -12.31
C LEU A 68 14.97 -1.18 -11.60
N ARG A 69 15.32 -2.44 -11.85
CA ARG A 69 16.38 -3.14 -11.11
C ARG A 69 17.79 -2.55 -11.24
N PRO A 70 18.27 -2.08 -12.41
CA PRO A 70 19.57 -1.42 -12.51
C PRO A 70 19.65 -0.08 -11.76
N VAL A 71 18.49 0.52 -11.52
CA VAL A 71 18.32 1.84 -10.91
C VAL A 71 18.21 1.73 -9.38
N ALA A 72 17.63 0.62 -8.91
CA ALA A 72 17.54 0.26 -7.51
C ALA A 72 18.73 -0.62 -7.11
N MET A 73 19.74 -0.03 -6.48
CA MET A 73 20.94 -0.77 -6.08
C MET A 73 20.87 -1.38 -4.66
N GLY A 74 19.76 -1.20 -3.93
CA GLY A 74 19.49 -1.79 -2.62
C GLY A 74 18.37 -2.84 -2.61
N PRO A 75 17.80 -3.18 -1.44
CA PRO A 75 16.79 -4.24 -1.33
C PRO A 75 15.49 -3.87 -2.05
N LEU A 76 14.89 -4.83 -2.74
CA LEU A 76 13.47 -4.76 -3.09
C LEU A 76 12.66 -5.05 -1.84
N LEU A 77 11.61 -4.29 -1.59
CA LEU A 77 10.77 -4.48 -0.41
C LEU A 77 9.31 -4.18 -0.68
N ASP A 78 8.46 -4.67 0.22
CA ASP A 78 7.04 -4.32 0.38
C ASP A 78 6.69 -4.62 1.84
N THR A 79 5.49 -4.25 2.28
CA THR A 79 5.03 -4.54 3.63
C THR A 79 3.82 -5.47 3.65
N LEU A 80 3.52 -6.00 4.83
CA LEU A 80 2.31 -6.76 5.08
C LEU A 80 1.09 -5.83 5.03
N SER A 81 0.10 -6.17 4.21
CA SER A 81 -1.22 -5.54 4.26
C SER A 81 -1.90 -5.73 5.64
N ILE A 82 -2.92 -4.93 5.96
CA ILE A 82 -3.76 -5.18 7.16
C ILE A 82 -4.68 -6.39 6.99
N THR A 83 -4.96 -6.81 5.76
CA THR A 83 -5.78 -7.99 5.42
C THR A 83 -5.08 -9.32 5.68
N THR A 84 -3.91 -9.30 6.31
CA THR A 84 -2.94 -10.40 6.25
C THR A 84 -3.05 -11.41 7.38
N VAL A 85 -3.97 -11.25 8.33
CA VAL A 85 -4.25 -12.33 9.29
C VAL A 85 -4.72 -13.55 8.51
N GLY A 86 -3.85 -14.56 8.42
CA GLY A 86 -4.09 -15.83 7.74
C GLY A 86 -3.78 -15.89 6.23
N LEU A 87 -3.71 -14.76 5.49
CA LEU A 87 -3.55 -14.79 4.03
C LEU A 87 -2.20 -14.29 3.48
N HIS A 88 -1.45 -13.47 4.23
CA HIS A 88 -0.05 -13.18 3.89
C HIS A 88 0.84 -13.25 5.11
N THR A 89 1.52 -14.37 5.27
CA THR A 89 2.71 -14.42 6.12
C THR A 89 3.87 -13.79 5.37
N PRO A 90 4.94 -13.34 6.06
CA PRO A 90 6.19 -12.98 5.38
C PRO A 90 6.66 -14.06 4.41
N GLN A 91 6.44 -15.34 4.75
CA GLN A 91 6.74 -16.47 3.89
C GLN A 91 5.92 -16.47 2.58
N HIS A 92 4.63 -16.11 2.61
CA HIS A 92 3.82 -16.01 1.40
C HIS A 92 4.38 -14.92 0.45
N MET A 93 4.71 -13.75 0.98
CA MET A 93 5.28 -12.66 0.17
C MET A 93 6.61 -13.06 -0.44
N ARG A 94 7.49 -13.72 0.32
CA ARG A 94 8.77 -14.25 -0.21
C ARG A 94 8.56 -15.25 -1.34
N ARG A 95 7.64 -16.21 -1.21
CA ARG A 95 7.31 -17.16 -2.30
C ARG A 95 6.78 -16.46 -3.55
N ARG A 96 5.98 -15.41 -3.38
CA ARG A 96 5.47 -14.61 -4.50
C ARG A 96 6.59 -13.83 -5.18
N ALA A 97 7.50 -13.25 -4.41
CA ALA A 97 8.69 -12.59 -4.94
C ALA A 97 9.57 -13.56 -5.74
N GLU A 98 9.78 -14.78 -5.22
CA GLU A 98 10.49 -15.87 -5.92
C GLU A 98 9.82 -16.21 -7.26
N ALA A 99 8.48 -16.35 -7.28
CA ALA A 99 7.73 -16.62 -8.52
C ALA A 99 7.86 -15.50 -9.57
N LEU A 100 8.16 -14.27 -9.14
CA LEU A 100 8.41 -13.11 -9.99
C LEU A 100 9.91 -12.90 -10.30
N ASN A 101 10.79 -13.82 -9.88
CA ASN A 101 12.25 -13.72 -10.00
C ASN A 101 12.85 -12.48 -9.31
N LEU A 102 12.24 -12.04 -8.20
CA LEU A 102 12.67 -10.89 -7.41
C LEU A 102 13.59 -11.34 -6.27
N SER A 103 14.83 -11.71 -6.64
CA SER A 103 15.86 -12.08 -5.67
C SER A 103 16.21 -10.92 -4.73
N GLY A 104 16.38 -11.21 -3.44
CA GLY A 104 16.75 -10.20 -2.44
C GLY A 104 15.56 -9.41 -1.87
N PHE A 105 14.32 -9.82 -2.21
CA PHE A 105 13.10 -9.23 -1.68
C PHE A 105 13.02 -9.33 -0.15
N LYS A 106 12.58 -8.24 0.49
CA LYS A 106 12.38 -8.11 1.93
C LYS A 106 10.93 -7.78 2.23
N VAL A 107 10.41 -8.34 3.31
CA VAL A 107 9.17 -7.86 3.92
C VAL A 107 9.58 -6.83 4.94
N ALA A 108 9.29 -5.55 4.69
CA ALA A 108 9.90 -4.45 5.42
C ALA A 108 9.40 -4.31 6.87
N ASP A 109 8.18 -4.76 7.15
CA ASP A 109 7.56 -4.82 8.48
C ASP A 109 7.44 -6.27 9.00
N ASP A 110 8.37 -7.14 8.59
CA ASP A 110 8.47 -8.51 9.09
C ASP A 110 8.64 -8.50 10.62
N PRO A 111 7.79 -9.19 11.41
CA PRO A 111 7.91 -9.25 12.87
C PRO A 111 9.24 -9.84 13.36
N GLU A 112 9.89 -10.69 12.55
CA GLU A 112 11.21 -11.27 12.84
C GLU A 112 12.36 -10.41 12.25
N GLY A 113 12.02 -9.35 11.52
CA GLY A 113 12.94 -8.47 10.82
C GLY A 113 13.41 -7.29 11.66
N ARG A 114 13.82 -6.23 10.97
CA ARG A 114 14.27 -4.99 11.62
C ARG A 114 13.08 -4.24 12.20
N PRO A 115 13.21 -3.67 13.41
CA PRO A 115 12.16 -2.82 13.96
C PRO A 115 11.97 -1.58 13.10
N GLY A 116 10.72 -1.14 12.99
CA GLY A 116 10.38 0.12 12.33
C GLY A 116 10.91 1.35 13.08
N GLN A 117 10.97 2.47 12.38
CA GLN A 117 11.35 3.76 12.96
C GLN A 117 10.11 4.59 13.26
N SER A 118 9.97 5.02 14.51
CA SER A 118 8.92 5.95 14.89
C SER A 118 9.24 7.37 14.41
N LEU A 119 8.26 8.00 13.76
CA LEU A 119 8.32 9.35 13.24
C LEU A 119 7.21 10.17 13.89
N ALA A 120 7.59 11.30 14.49
CA ALA A 120 6.65 12.25 15.06
C ALA A 120 6.04 13.10 13.93
N LEU A 121 4.73 13.34 14.02
CA LEU A 121 4.00 14.20 13.11
C LEU A 121 3.77 15.58 13.76
N ALA A 122 3.21 16.52 12.98
CA ALA A 122 2.82 17.83 13.47
C ALA A 122 1.83 17.74 14.65
N GLU A 123 1.80 18.76 15.51
CA GLU A 123 0.98 18.79 16.73
C GLU A 123 -0.52 18.61 16.45
N ASP A 124 -1.00 19.10 15.31
CA ASP A 124 -2.39 19.01 14.88
C ASP A 124 -2.71 17.72 14.10
N SER A 125 -1.77 16.77 14.02
CA SER A 125 -1.91 15.50 13.29
C SER A 125 -3.08 14.65 13.78
N VAL A 126 -3.71 13.91 12.86
CA VAL A 126 -4.75 12.92 13.20
C VAL A 126 -4.19 11.63 13.80
N LEU A 127 -2.88 11.39 13.70
CA LEU A 127 -2.20 10.20 14.20
C LEU A 127 -1.19 10.52 15.31
N GLY A 128 -0.58 11.70 15.32
CA GLY A 128 0.47 12.14 16.24
C GLY A 128 1.84 11.48 15.98
N THR A 129 1.86 10.15 15.79
CA THR A 129 3.06 9.37 15.44
C THR A 129 2.75 8.28 14.45
N VAL A 130 3.70 7.98 13.57
CA VAL A 130 3.67 6.87 12.63
C VAL A 130 4.94 6.04 12.77
N VAL A 131 4.94 4.82 12.26
CA VAL A 131 6.12 3.95 12.23
C VAL A 131 6.39 3.53 10.80
N LEU A 132 7.51 3.98 10.25
CA LEU A 132 8.01 3.55 8.96
C LEU A 132 8.65 2.16 9.09
N ALA A 133 8.33 1.24 8.16
CA ALA A 133 8.79 -0.14 8.20
C ALA A 133 10.33 -0.24 8.23
N GLY A 134 10.88 -1.22 8.95
CA GLY A 134 12.28 -1.21 9.38
C GLY A 134 13.33 -1.30 8.26
N GLU A 135 13.06 -2.07 7.20
CA GLU A 135 13.97 -2.10 6.03
C GLU A 135 13.88 -0.79 5.22
N ALA A 136 12.70 -0.16 5.15
CA ALA A 136 12.52 1.12 4.47
C ALA A 136 13.19 2.27 5.24
N ALA A 137 13.03 2.29 6.56
CA ALA A 137 13.58 3.32 7.44
C ALA A 137 15.10 3.41 7.49
N ARG A 138 15.80 2.33 7.12
CA ARG A 138 17.27 2.31 7.10
C ARG A 138 17.88 2.61 5.74
N ALA A 139 17.09 2.62 4.68
CA ALA A 139 17.59 2.95 3.38
C ALA A 139 18.01 4.43 3.34
N SER A 140 19.16 4.71 2.73
CA SER A 140 19.60 6.08 2.43
C SER A 140 18.65 6.85 1.49
N GLY A 141 17.73 6.14 0.83
CA GLY A 141 16.66 6.72 0.05
C GLY A 141 15.66 5.66 -0.41
N LEU A 142 14.45 6.10 -0.75
CA LEU A 142 13.35 5.25 -1.21
C LEU A 142 12.99 5.59 -2.66
N LEU A 143 12.88 4.55 -3.49
CA LEU A 143 12.21 4.61 -4.78
C LEU A 143 10.89 3.85 -4.65
N VAL A 144 9.76 4.52 -4.86
CA VAL A 144 8.43 3.90 -4.81
C VAL A 144 7.92 3.70 -6.21
N ALA A 145 7.68 2.44 -6.59
CA ALA A 145 7.20 2.08 -7.91
C ALA A 145 5.92 1.26 -7.82
N ASN A 146 4.80 1.82 -8.26
CA ASN A 146 3.51 1.15 -8.21
C ASN A 146 2.56 1.60 -9.32
N ALA A 147 1.67 0.71 -9.75
CA ALA A 147 0.55 1.10 -10.59
C ALA A 147 -0.46 1.94 -9.80
N VAL A 148 -1.04 2.93 -10.48
CA VAL A 148 -2.19 3.68 -9.98
C VAL A 148 -3.43 2.78 -10.10
N ARG A 149 -4.07 2.48 -8.96
CA ARG A 149 -5.26 1.61 -8.91
C ARG A 149 -6.39 2.29 -8.16
N PRO A 150 -7.66 2.03 -8.49
CA PRO A 150 -8.78 2.50 -7.68
C PRO A 150 -8.65 2.04 -6.22
N PHE A 151 -8.98 2.93 -5.29
CA PHE A 151 -8.98 2.63 -3.86
C PHE A 151 -10.13 3.33 -3.15
N ALA A 152 -10.86 2.58 -2.31
CA ALA A 152 -12.16 3.00 -1.79
C ALA A 152 -12.12 4.30 -0.94
N HIS A 153 -10.99 4.61 -0.30
CA HIS A 153 -10.91 5.75 0.64
C HIS A 153 -10.14 6.95 0.11
N THR A 154 -9.32 6.78 -0.91
CA THR A 154 -8.49 7.86 -1.51
C THR A 154 -8.84 8.11 -2.97
N GLY A 155 -9.83 7.40 -3.52
CA GLY A 155 -10.12 7.36 -4.96
C GLY A 155 -9.12 6.49 -5.70
N PHE A 156 -7.83 6.76 -5.52
CA PHE A 156 -6.73 5.99 -6.10
C PHE A 156 -5.62 5.71 -5.07
N ALA A 157 -5.00 4.53 -5.17
CA ALA A 157 -3.74 4.22 -4.53
C ALA A 157 -2.60 4.41 -5.54
N GLY A 158 -1.63 5.25 -5.17
CA GLY A 158 -0.46 5.67 -5.96
C GLY A 158 0.78 5.76 -5.06
N ALA A 159 1.84 6.42 -5.53
CA ALA A 159 3.10 6.53 -4.77
C ALA A 159 2.91 7.17 -3.38
N VAL A 160 2.08 8.21 -3.26
CA VAL A 160 1.78 8.88 -1.97
C VAL A 160 1.07 7.93 -1.00
N PHE A 161 0.09 7.16 -1.48
CA PHE A 161 -0.60 6.17 -0.65
C PHE A 161 0.38 5.08 -0.18
N GLN A 162 1.28 4.68 -1.07
CA GLN A 162 2.27 3.69 -0.77
C GLN A 162 3.28 4.19 0.26
N LEU A 163 3.78 5.42 0.15
CA LEU A 163 4.61 6.06 1.19
C LEU A 163 3.85 6.17 2.53
N GLY A 164 2.64 6.72 2.52
CA GLY A 164 1.89 7.07 3.73
C GLY A 164 1.09 5.95 4.39
N CYS A 165 0.90 4.82 3.71
CA CYS A 165 0.18 3.67 4.25
C CYS A 165 0.87 2.36 3.89
N GLY A 166 1.31 2.21 2.64
CA GLY A 166 1.95 0.99 2.13
C GLY A 166 3.33 0.69 2.72
N LEU A 167 4.07 1.67 3.25
CA LEU A 167 5.37 1.48 3.90
C LEU A 167 5.32 1.62 5.42
N MET A 168 4.15 1.91 5.97
CA MET A 168 3.96 1.99 7.41
C MET A 168 3.94 0.59 8.03
N ASP A 169 4.23 0.48 9.32
CA ASP A 169 4.07 -0.77 10.04
C ASP A 169 2.58 -1.15 10.20
N ARG A 170 2.35 -2.37 10.67
CA ARG A 170 1.00 -2.90 10.84
C ARG A 170 0.15 -2.06 11.81
N ASP A 171 0.70 -1.60 12.93
CA ASP A 171 -0.06 -0.82 13.91
C ASP A 171 -0.51 0.52 13.33
N THR A 172 0.41 1.24 12.68
CA THR A 172 0.10 2.51 12.02
C THR A 172 -0.97 2.33 10.95
N LYS A 173 -0.87 1.30 10.12
CA LYS A 173 -1.92 0.98 9.13
C LYS A 173 -3.26 0.71 9.80
N LEU A 174 -3.30 -0.05 10.90
CA LEU A 174 -4.55 -0.31 11.61
C LEU A 174 -5.14 0.98 12.21
N ARG A 175 -4.29 1.85 12.76
CA ARG A 175 -4.69 3.17 13.29
C ARG A 175 -5.28 4.07 12.20
N LEU A 176 -4.65 4.14 11.03
CA LEU A 176 -5.20 4.82 9.84
C LEU A 176 -6.61 4.30 9.53
N HIS A 177 -6.81 2.98 9.51
CA HIS A 177 -8.08 2.38 9.11
C HIS A 177 -9.19 2.44 10.17
N ARG A 178 -8.91 2.89 11.42
CA ARG A 178 -9.92 2.93 12.50
C ARG A 178 -11.15 3.77 12.14
N GLY A 179 -10.93 4.94 11.51
CA GLY A 179 -11.99 5.85 11.11
C GLY A 179 -12.83 5.37 9.93
N VAL A 180 -12.29 4.48 9.11
CA VAL A 180 -12.94 3.97 7.87
C VAL A 180 -13.42 2.52 7.99
N ARG A 181 -13.52 1.99 9.22
CA ARG A 181 -14.03 0.64 9.43
C ARG A 181 -15.44 0.50 8.82
N PRO A 182 -15.74 -0.64 8.17
CA PRO A 182 -17.05 -0.90 7.59
C PRO A 182 -18.17 -0.79 8.62
N SER A 183 -19.27 -0.15 8.27
CA SER A 183 -20.46 0.01 9.09
C SER A 183 -21.71 -0.26 8.26
N VAL A 184 -22.76 -0.73 8.92
CA VAL A 184 -24.08 -1.00 8.31
C VAL A 184 -25.08 0.07 8.76
N ASP A 185 -24.67 1.33 8.68
CA ASP A 185 -25.46 2.51 9.07
C ASP A 185 -26.17 3.13 7.85
N THR A 186 -26.99 2.31 7.21
CA THR A 186 -27.71 2.68 6.00
C THR A 186 -28.97 1.83 5.83
N PRO A 187 -30.07 2.40 5.31
CA PRO A 187 -31.26 1.62 5.00
C PRO A 187 -31.04 0.62 3.86
N LEU A 188 -29.98 0.78 3.06
CA LEU A 188 -29.72 0.02 1.83
C LEU A 188 -29.33 -1.46 2.05
N CYS A 189 -29.00 -1.86 3.28
CA CYS A 189 -28.67 -3.26 3.56
C CYS A 189 -29.92 -4.15 3.44
N ALA A 190 -29.95 -4.99 2.41
CA ALA A 190 -31.02 -5.95 2.16
C ALA A 190 -30.80 -7.33 2.82
N GLY A 191 -29.71 -7.52 3.57
CA GLY A 191 -29.39 -8.79 4.22
C GLY A 191 -29.05 -9.95 3.28
N CYS A 192 -28.68 -9.68 2.03
CA CYS A 192 -28.45 -10.70 1.00
C CYS A 192 -27.24 -11.61 1.20
N GLY A 193 -26.34 -11.27 2.14
CA GLY A 193 -25.22 -12.12 2.53
C GLY A 193 -23.97 -12.06 1.63
N SER A 194 -23.91 -11.24 0.58
CA SER A 194 -22.72 -11.15 -0.30
C SER A 194 -21.43 -10.79 0.46
N CYS A 195 -21.57 -10.04 1.54
CA CYS A 195 -20.47 -9.63 2.42
C CYS A 195 -19.90 -10.77 3.29
N LEU A 196 -20.64 -11.87 3.51
CA LEU A 196 -20.21 -12.96 4.39
C LEU A 196 -18.96 -13.64 3.85
N GLY A 197 -18.98 -14.04 2.57
CA GLY A 197 -17.83 -14.69 1.92
C GLY A 197 -16.65 -13.75 1.66
N ALA A 198 -16.87 -12.43 1.67
CA ALA A 198 -15.81 -11.45 1.54
C ALA A 198 -15.02 -11.21 2.83
N CYS A 199 -15.58 -11.58 3.99
CA CYS A 199 -14.95 -11.34 5.29
C CYS A 199 -14.16 -12.58 5.75
N ILE A 200 -12.86 -12.58 5.46
CA ILE A 200 -11.93 -13.65 5.84
C ILE A 200 -11.70 -13.76 7.37
N PHE A 201 -12.24 -12.81 8.13
CA PHE A 201 -12.15 -12.71 9.58
C PHE A 201 -13.41 -13.22 10.29
N ASP A 202 -14.41 -13.69 9.53
CA ASP A 202 -15.72 -14.10 10.03
C ASP A 202 -16.41 -13.04 10.92
N ALA A 203 -16.08 -11.76 10.69
CA ALA A 203 -16.58 -10.64 11.47
C ALA A 203 -18.02 -10.23 11.10
N ILE A 204 -18.65 -10.88 10.12
CA ILE A 204 -19.97 -10.47 9.63
C ILE A 204 -20.97 -11.62 9.80
N LYS A 205 -22.14 -11.28 10.36
CA LYS A 205 -23.30 -12.18 10.48
C LYS A 205 -24.56 -11.50 9.98
N ILE A 206 -25.57 -12.26 9.56
CA ILE A 206 -26.90 -11.71 9.30
C ILE A 206 -27.74 -11.81 10.58
N ARG A 207 -28.26 -10.68 11.07
CA ARG A 207 -29.13 -10.57 12.24
C ARG A 207 -30.29 -9.65 11.91
N GLY A 208 -31.52 -10.08 12.19
CA GLY A 208 -32.72 -9.27 11.91
C GLY A 208 -32.86 -8.86 10.43
N GLY A 209 -32.44 -9.72 9.50
CA GLY A 209 -32.47 -9.45 8.06
C GLY A 209 -31.43 -8.43 7.57
N ARG A 210 -30.43 -8.08 8.39
CA ARG A 210 -29.36 -7.13 8.03
C ARG A 210 -27.99 -7.70 8.39
N ALA A 211 -26.95 -7.21 7.69
CA ALA A 211 -25.58 -7.48 8.09
C ALA A 211 -25.29 -6.81 9.43
N ALA A 212 -24.62 -7.53 10.33
CA ALA A 212 -24.11 -7.07 11.60
C ALA A 212 -22.61 -7.37 11.65
N ILE A 213 -21.81 -6.36 11.96
CA ILE A 213 -20.34 -6.44 11.96
C ILE A 213 -19.86 -6.48 13.41
N ASP A 214 -19.09 -7.51 13.73
CA ASP A 214 -18.35 -7.63 14.98
C ASP A 214 -17.06 -6.81 14.87
N HIS A 215 -17.05 -5.67 15.55
CA HIS A 215 -15.91 -4.76 15.57
C HIS A 215 -14.77 -5.21 16.49
N GLU A 216 -14.89 -6.32 17.21
CA GLU A 216 -13.72 -6.93 17.87
C GLU A 216 -12.93 -7.80 16.87
N LEU A 217 -13.60 -8.40 15.89
CA LEU A 217 -12.98 -9.23 14.86
C LEU A 217 -12.60 -8.45 13.58
N CYS A 218 -13.33 -7.37 13.27
CA CYS A 218 -13.16 -6.64 12.01
C CYS A 218 -11.84 -5.84 11.95
N VAL A 219 -10.89 -6.17 11.08
CA VAL A 219 -9.66 -5.36 10.96
C VAL A 219 -9.80 -4.06 10.14
N GLY A 220 -10.99 -3.78 9.61
CA GLY A 220 -11.24 -2.55 8.84
C GLY A 220 -10.80 -2.61 7.37
N CYS A 221 -10.58 -3.79 6.79
CA CYS A 221 -10.05 -3.93 5.42
C CYS A 221 -10.99 -3.48 4.29
N GLY A 222 -12.29 -3.34 4.55
CA GLY A 222 -13.24 -2.87 3.54
C GLY A 222 -13.65 -3.87 2.45
N SER A 223 -13.14 -5.11 2.44
CA SER A 223 -13.51 -6.12 1.43
C SER A 223 -15.02 -6.34 1.32
N CYS A 224 -15.74 -6.27 2.44
CA CYS A 224 -17.20 -6.37 2.48
C CYS A 224 -17.92 -5.17 1.85
N MET A 225 -17.32 -3.98 1.85
CA MET A 225 -17.87 -2.79 1.17
C MET A 225 -17.79 -2.99 -0.34
N THR A 226 -16.64 -3.43 -0.85
CA THR A 226 -16.44 -3.75 -2.27
C THR A 226 -17.38 -4.87 -2.76
N ALA A 227 -17.62 -5.89 -1.93
CA ALA A 227 -18.54 -6.99 -2.25
C ALA A 227 -20.03 -6.60 -2.17
N CYS A 228 -20.36 -5.43 -1.61
CA CYS A 228 -21.75 -4.99 -1.44
C CYS A 228 -22.22 -4.18 -2.65
N HIS A 229 -22.92 -4.86 -3.58
CA HIS A 229 -23.49 -4.23 -4.78
C HIS A 229 -24.63 -3.22 -4.50
N LEU A 230 -25.14 -3.16 -3.26
CA LEU A 230 -26.21 -2.23 -2.84
C LEU A 230 -25.68 -1.04 -2.02
N ALA A 231 -24.36 -0.93 -1.82
CA ALA A 231 -23.79 0.05 -0.88
C ALA A 231 -24.43 0.00 0.53
N GLY A 232 -24.86 -1.19 0.95
CA GLY A 232 -25.42 -1.46 2.27
C GLY A 232 -24.38 -1.50 3.39
N ILE A 233 -23.10 -1.43 3.04
CA ILE A 233 -21.97 -1.32 3.97
C ILE A 233 -21.10 -0.15 3.50
N SER A 234 -20.78 0.76 4.41
CA SER A 234 -20.02 1.98 4.11
C SER A 234 -19.09 2.35 5.27
N PRO A 235 -18.06 3.18 5.05
CA PRO A 235 -17.27 3.71 6.16
C PRO A 235 -18.19 4.44 7.15
N ARG A 236 -17.81 4.46 8.44
CA ARG A 236 -18.55 5.24 9.44
C ARG A 236 -18.68 6.70 8.98
N ARG A 237 -19.90 7.25 9.07
CA ARG A 237 -20.29 8.51 8.40
C ARG A 237 -19.51 9.75 8.84
N GLU A 238 -19.10 9.85 10.11
CA GLU A 238 -18.48 11.06 10.63
C GLU A 238 -16.96 11.05 10.50
N GLY A 239 -16.42 11.93 9.65
CA GLY A 239 -15.00 12.31 9.57
C GLY A 239 -14.02 11.23 9.11
N GLY A 240 -14.45 9.97 9.00
CA GLY A 240 -13.57 8.82 8.81
C GLY A 240 -12.69 8.90 7.55
N VAL A 241 -13.29 9.17 6.39
CA VAL A 241 -12.55 9.21 5.12
C VAL A 241 -11.63 10.42 5.04
N ALA A 242 -12.08 11.59 5.50
CA ALA A 242 -11.24 12.80 5.50
C ALA A 242 -10.04 12.64 6.45
N ALA A 243 -10.26 12.11 7.65
CA ALA A 243 -9.19 11.79 8.60
C ALA A 243 -8.23 10.74 8.03
N PHE A 244 -8.74 9.72 7.34
CA PHE A 244 -7.91 8.72 6.66
C PHE A 244 -7.02 9.37 5.59
N GLN A 245 -7.59 10.17 4.69
CA GLN A 245 -6.84 10.85 3.63
C GLN A 245 -5.76 11.79 4.20
N ARG A 246 -6.11 12.56 5.24
CA ARG A 246 -5.17 13.43 5.94
C ARG A 246 -4.05 12.63 6.61
N GLY A 247 -4.39 11.54 7.31
CA GLY A 247 -3.40 10.68 7.95
C GLY A 247 -2.43 10.03 6.96
N VAL A 248 -2.91 9.61 5.77
CA VAL A 248 -2.05 9.10 4.69
C VAL A 248 -1.10 10.20 4.20
N ALA A 249 -1.59 11.42 4.00
CA ALA A 249 -0.75 12.54 3.57
C ALA A 249 0.33 12.89 4.62
N GLU A 250 -0.06 13.01 5.89
CA GLU A 250 0.87 13.29 7.00
C GLU A 250 1.94 12.19 7.13
N ALA A 251 1.54 10.92 7.03
CA ALA A 251 2.48 9.81 7.08
C ALA A 251 3.45 9.78 5.89
N ALA A 252 2.97 10.16 4.69
CA ALA A 252 3.79 10.24 3.49
C ALA A 252 4.78 11.41 3.54
N GLU A 253 4.42 12.53 4.18
CA GLU A 253 5.30 13.67 4.39
C GLU A 253 6.42 13.35 5.40
N ALA A 254 6.12 12.53 6.41
CA ALA A 254 7.09 12.15 7.43
C ALA A 254 8.11 11.11 6.95
N ALA A 255 7.72 10.25 5.99
CA ALA A 255 8.52 9.16 5.44
C ALA A 255 9.61 9.66 4.46
#